data_AF-A0A0G4I112-F1
#
_entry.id   AF-A0A0G4I112-F1
#
_cell.length_a   1.000
_cell.length_b   1.000
_cell.length_c   1.000
_cell.angle_alpha   90.00
_cell.angle_beta   90.00
_cell.angle_gamma   90.00
#
_symmetry.space_group_name_H-M   'P 1'
#
loop_
_entity.id
_entity.type
_entity.pdbx_description
1 polymer ?
#
loop_
_entity_poly.entity_id
_entity_poly.type
_entity_poly.pdbx_seq_one_letter_code
_entity_poly.pdbx_strand_id
1 'polypeptide(L)'
;MAAVPKFEGKQHIQEFADLWAPYTRVYLKRSNFDSDQEWCDNIILALNHAANGNRQFKADVRKLRKGKKIPVEQVVDKLLEEYESALLAQQLAIRERVRHFPWDIQKRDGKGRVIYPENTELLWPKIDDRLDRLTMDAGEIDMEVTVKEKKEMVIQALTPDQ
;
A
#
# COMPACT_ATOMS: atom_id res chain seq x y z
N MET A 1 8.89 -29.49 6.99
CA MET A 1 8.96 -28.05 7.30
C MET A 1 7.88 -27.36 6.48
N ALA A 2 7.05 -26.50 7.09
CA ALA A 2 6.11 -25.70 6.30
C ALA A 2 6.88 -24.70 5.43
N ALA A 3 6.31 -24.39 4.26
CA ALA A 3 6.88 -23.38 3.38
C ALA A 3 6.87 -22.01 4.07
N VAL A 4 7.96 -21.27 3.93
CA VAL A 4 8.04 -19.87 4.36
C VAL A 4 7.00 -19.06 3.58
N PRO A 5 6.15 -18.24 4.23
CA PRO A 5 5.25 -17.33 3.53
C PRO A 5 6.01 -16.44 2.56
N LYS A 6 5.46 -16.23 1.36
CA LYS A 6 6.09 -15.39 0.34
C LYS A 6 5.47 -14.00 0.36
N PHE A 7 6.33 -13.00 0.25
CA PHE A 7 5.95 -11.61 0.07
C PHE A 7 5.74 -11.35 -1.42
N GLU A 8 4.50 -11.05 -1.81
CA GLU A 8 4.11 -10.86 -3.21
C GLU A 8 4.07 -9.38 -3.64
N GLY A 9 4.20 -8.44 -2.70
CA GLY A 9 4.18 -7.01 -3.00
C GLY A 9 3.69 -6.18 -1.82
N LYS A 10 3.91 -4.86 -1.87
CA LYS A 10 3.50 -3.95 -0.80
C LYS A 10 1.98 -3.94 -0.61
N GLN A 11 1.21 -4.10 -1.67
CA GLN A 11 -0.25 -4.21 -1.62
C GLN A 11 -0.75 -5.48 -0.89
N HIS A 12 0.09 -6.52 -0.79
CA HIS A 12 -0.23 -7.77 -0.09
C HIS A 12 0.41 -7.85 1.30
N ILE A 13 0.84 -6.72 1.88
CA ILE A 13 1.54 -6.71 3.17
C ILE A 13 0.67 -7.24 4.32
N GLN A 14 -0.64 -6.98 4.30
CA GLN A 14 -1.57 -7.49 5.30
C GLN A 14 -1.68 -9.01 5.21
N GLU A 15 -1.91 -9.56 4.02
CA GLU A 15 -1.96 -11.00 3.77
C GLU A 15 -0.64 -11.68 4.18
N PHE A 16 0.49 -11.04 3.87
CA PHE A 16 1.80 -11.52 4.30
C PHE A 16 1.94 -11.53 5.83
N ALA A 17 1.51 -10.47 6.52
CA ALA A 17 1.56 -10.38 7.98
C ALA A 17 0.69 -11.45 8.65
N ASP A 18 -0.51 -11.69 8.11
CA ASP A 18 -1.45 -12.70 8.60
C ASP A 18 -0.90 -14.14 8.44
N LEU A 19 -0.09 -14.40 7.42
CA LEU A 19 0.61 -15.67 7.23
C LEU A 19 1.91 -15.75 8.04
N TRP A 20 2.60 -14.62 8.24
CA TRP A 20 3.86 -14.54 8.96
C TRP A 20 3.72 -14.74 10.47
N ALA A 21 2.67 -14.15 11.07
CA ALA A 21 2.40 -14.26 12.51
C ALA A 21 2.25 -15.73 13.00
N PRO A 22 1.44 -16.61 12.38
CA PRO A 22 1.38 -18.01 12.79
C PRO A 22 2.66 -18.77 12.43
N TYR A 23 3.32 -18.43 11.31
CA TYR A 23 4.59 -19.06 10.92
C TYR A 23 5.67 -18.85 11.99
N THR A 24 5.85 -17.62 12.47
CA THR A 24 6.83 -17.31 13.51
C THR A 24 6.52 -17.99 14.83
N ARG A 25 5.24 -18.00 15.25
CA ARG A 25 4.81 -18.65 16.51
C ARG A 25 5.07 -20.16 16.55
N VAL A 26 5.00 -20.83 15.40
CA VAL A 26 5.17 -22.29 15.30
C VAL A 26 6.62 -22.66 14.98
N TYR A 27 7.19 -22.08 13.92
CA TYR A 27 8.46 -22.53 13.36
C TYR A 27 9.66 -21.70 13.82
N LEU A 28 9.46 -20.43 14.16
CA LEU A 28 10.50 -19.54 14.65
C LEU A 28 10.28 -19.16 16.12
N LYS A 29 9.69 -20.06 16.90
CA LYS A 29 9.50 -19.85 18.33
C LYS A 29 10.85 -19.77 19.02
N ARG A 30 11.06 -18.76 19.89
CA ARG A 30 12.34 -18.54 20.58
C ARG A 30 12.89 -19.79 21.28
N SER A 31 12.03 -20.61 21.87
CA SER A 31 12.41 -21.84 22.58
C SER A 31 13.05 -22.92 21.71
N ASN A 32 12.99 -22.78 20.39
CA ASN A 32 13.54 -23.76 19.44
C ASN A 32 15.03 -23.54 19.14
N PHE A 33 15.66 -22.52 19.75
CA PHE A 33 17.02 -22.08 19.43
C PHE A 33 17.87 -21.97 20.70
N ASP A 34 19.16 -22.24 20.58
CA ASP A 34 20.08 -22.30 21.72
C ASP A 34 20.47 -20.91 22.22
N SER A 35 20.36 -19.89 21.37
CA SER A 35 20.68 -18.49 21.73
C SER A 35 19.75 -17.46 21.09
N ASP A 36 19.70 -16.27 21.69
CA ASP A 36 18.94 -15.13 21.13
C ASP A 36 19.50 -14.71 19.78
N GLN A 37 20.81 -14.82 19.60
CA GLN A 37 21.50 -14.44 18.36
C GLN A 37 21.15 -15.41 17.24
N GLU A 38 21.22 -16.72 17.49
CA GLU A 38 20.81 -17.75 16.53
C GLU A 38 19.34 -17.59 16.14
N TRP A 39 18.46 -17.36 17.12
CA TRP A 39 17.05 -17.10 16.86
C TRP A 39 16.84 -15.86 15.98
N CYS A 40 17.51 -14.75 16.31
CA CYS A 40 17.47 -13.53 15.50
C CYS A 40 17.93 -13.77 14.06
N ASP A 41 19.04 -14.48 13.88
CA ASP A 41 19.62 -14.74 12.55
C ASP A 41 18.70 -15.63 11.71
N ASN A 42 18.05 -16.62 12.32
CA ASN A 42 17.07 -17.46 11.64
C ASN A 42 15.79 -16.70 11.24
N ILE A 43 15.31 -15.75 12.04
CA ILE A 43 14.19 -14.89 11.62
C ILE A 43 14.60 -14.03 10.41
N ILE A 44 15.79 -13.43 10.43
CA ILE A 44 16.28 -12.63 9.30
C ILE A 44 16.47 -13.49 8.05
N LEU A 45 16.98 -14.71 8.20
CA LEU A 45 17.11 -15.66 7.10
C LEU A 45 15.74 -16.01 6.50
N ALA A 46 14.75 -16.30 7.36
CA ALA A 46 13.38 -16.56 6.92
C ALA A 46 12.76 -15.35 6.19
N LEU A 47 12.96 -14.13 6.68
CA LEU A 47 12.52 -12.90 5.99
C LEU A 47 13.20 -12.74 4.61
N ASN A 48 14.49 -13.09 4.50
CA ASN A 48 15.21 -13.05 3.22
C ASN A 48 14.70 -14.08 2.21
N HIS A 49 14.23 -15.25 2.68
CA HIS A 49 13.56 -16.24 1.85
C HIS A 49 12.14 -15.80 1.48
N ALA A 50 11.39 -15.28 2.46
CA ALA A 50 10.05 -14.73 2.28
C ALA A 50 10.01 -13.63 1.22
N ALA A 51 11.07 -12.83 1.12
CA ALA A 51 11.20 -11.78 0.13
C ALA A 51 10.96 -12.22 -1.32
N ASN A 52 11.11 -13.52 -1.66
CA ASN A 52 10.80 -14.06 -2.99
C ASN A 52 11.47 -13.29 -4.15
N GLY A 53 12.70 -12.79 -3.94
CA GLY A 53 13.43 -11.98 -4.92
C GLY A 53 13.16 -10.47 -4.87
N ASN A 54 12.19 -10.01 -4.07
CA ASN A 54 11.89 -8.61 -3.86
C ASN A 54 13.05 -7.89 -3.14
N ARG A 55 13.84 -7.12 -3.91
CA ARG A 55 15.02 -6.40 -3.39
C ARG A 55 14.65 -5.26 -2.46
N GLN A 56 13.52 -4.61 -2.70
CA GLN A 56 13.04 -3.48 -1.91
C GLN A 56 12.63 -3.95 -0.51
N PHE A 57 11.85 -5.02 -0.41
CA PHE A 57 11.50 -5.64 0.87
C PHE A 57 12.75 -6.01 1.69
N LYS A 58 13.77 -6.60 1.06
CA LYS A 58 15.06 -6.88 1.74
C LYS A 58 15.77 -5.61 2.19
N ALA A 59 15.67 -4.51 1.45
CA ALA A 59 16.25 -3.23 1.84
C ALA A 59 15.50 -2.63 3.03
N ASP A 60 14.16 -2.69 3.03
CA ASP A 60 13.31 -2.16 4.08
C ASP A 60 13.49 -2.95 5.40
N VAL A 61 13.56 -4.30 5.33
CA VAL A 61 13.94 -5.14 6.48
C VAL A 61 15.32 -4.74 7.03
N ARG A 62 16.32 -4.55 6.16
CA ARG A 62 17.67 -4.13 6.59
C ARG A 62 17.68 -2.74 7.22
N LYS A 63 16.88 -1.81 6.68
CA LYS A 63 16.71 -0.45 7.21
C LYS A 63 16.16 -0.48 8.63
N LEU A 64 15.08 -1.24 8.87
CA LEU A 64 14.47 -1.37 10.21
C LEU A 64 15.40 -2.05 11.22
N ARG A 65 16.23 -2.99 10.74
CA ARG A 65 17.22 -3.69 11.58
C ARG A 65 18.52 -2.92 11.78
N LYS A 66 18.74 -1.82 11.05
CA LYS A 66 19.94 -1.00 11.20
C LYS A 66 20.00 -0.43 12.63
N GLY A 67 21.07 -0.77 13.35
CA GLY A 67 21.25 -0.35 14.75
C GLY A 67 20.43 -1.14 15.77
N LYS A 68 19.78 -2.25 15.38
CA LYS A 68 19.06 -3.20 16.27
C LYS A 68 17.98 -2.57 17.18
N LYS A 69 17.43 -1.42 16.80
CA LYS A 69 16.45 -0.69 17.63
C LYS A 69 15.06 -1.36 17.68
N ILE A 70 14.68 -2.06 16.61
CA ILE A 70 13.39 -2.74 16.50
C ILE A 70 13.59 -4.22 16.79
N PRO A 71 12.83 -4.84 17.72
CA PRO A 71 12.86 -6.28 17.95
C PRO A 71 12.63 -7.06 16.66
N VAL A 72 13.35 -8.17 16.47
CA VAL A 72 13.33 -8.91 15.20
C VAL A 72 11.94 -9.45 14.87
N GLU A 73 11.16 -9.76 15.90
CA GLU A 73 9.78 -10.23 15.82
C GLU A 73 8.80 -9.15 15.36
N GLN A 74 9.09 -7.87 15.60
CA GLN A 74 8.23 -6.72 15.24
C GLN A 74 8.53 -6.15 13.85
N VAL A 75 9.49 -6.72 13.11
CA VAL A 75 9.89 -6.19 11.80
C VAL A 75 8.71 -6.16 10.82
N VAL A 76 7.91 -7.22 10.78
CA VAL A 76 6.77 -7.29 9.85
C VAL A 76 5.66 -6.34 10.26
N ASP A 77 5.37 -6.22 11.55
CA ASP A 77 4.40 -5.24 12.07
C ASP A 77 4.80 -3.81 11.70
N LYS A 78 6.11 -3.48 11.80
CA LYS A 78 6.60 -2.17 11.38
C LYS A 78 6.59 -1.94 9.88
N LEU A 79 6.82 -2.97 9.07
CA LEU A 79 6.65 -2.85 7.62
C LEU A 79 5.18 -2.65 7.23
N LEU A 80 4.27 -3.36 7.91
CA LEU A 80 2.83 -3.19 7.74
C LEU A 80 2.42 -1.74 8.04
N GLU A 81 2.79 -1.21 9.21
CA GLU A 81 2.54 0.19 9.57
C GLU A 81 3.12 1.18 8.55
N GLU A 82 4.40 1.01 8.14
CA GLU A 82 5.05 1.92 7.17
C GLU A 82 4.37 1.87 5.79
N TYR A 83 4.00 0.70 5.30
CA TYR A 83 3.38 0.54 3.99
C TYR A 83 1.93 1.04 3.98
N GLU A 84 1.12 0.70 4.98
CA GLU A 84 -0.25 1.21 5.10
C GLU A 84 -0.29 2.73 5.26
N SER A 85 0.62 3.29 6.06
CA SER A 85 0.73 4.75 6.23
C SER A 85 1.09 5.44 4.92
N ALA A 86 2.03 4.86 4.16
CA ALA A 86 2.43 5.40 2.86
C ALA A 86 1.27 5.33 1.84
N LEU A 87 0.53 4.21 1.81
CA LEU A 87 -0.66 4.05 0.98
C LEU A 87 -1.72 5.10 1.30
N LEU A 88 -2.04 5.29 2.59
CA LEU A 88 -3.01 6.28 3.03
C LEU A 88 -2.59 7.70 2.64
N ALA A 89 -1.32 8.06 2.83
CA ALA A 89 -0.81 9.37 2.43
C ALA A 89 -0.96 9.61 0.92
N GLN A 90 -0.71 8.59 0.10
CA GLN A 90 -0.91 8.66 -1.35
C GLN A 90 -2.38 8.81 -1.74
N GLN A 91 -3.27 8.02 -1.12
CA GLN A 91 -4.71 8.13 -1.34
C GLN A 91 -5.20 9.54 -0.99
N LEU A 92 -4.75 10.12 0.13
CA LEU A 92 -5.08 11.50 0.51
C LEU A 92 -4.53 12.51 -0.50
N ALA A 93 -3.30 12.36 -0.96
CA ALA A 93 -2.69 13.24 -1.96
C ALA A 93 -3.44 13.22 -3.31
N ILE A 94 -3.81 12.02 -3.79
CA ILE A 94 -4.62 11.87 -5.00
C ILE A 94 -6.00 12.50 -4.78
N ARG A 95 -6.68 12.22 -3.66
CA ARG A 95 -7.99 12.80 -3.34
C ARG A 95 -7.95 14.33 -3.36
N GLU A 96 -6.90 14.92 -2.78
CA GLU A 96 -6.73 16.37 -2.75
C GLU A 96 -6.53 16.96 -4.16
N ARG A 97 -5.73 16.31 -4.99
CA ARG A 97 -5.53 16.75 -6.39
C ARG A 97 -6.80 16.60 -7.23
N VAL A 98 -7.57 15.53 -6.99
CA VAL A 98 -8.87 15.30 -7.63
C VAL A 98 -9.90 16.35 -7.18
N ARG A 99 -9.88 16.76 -5.90
CA ARG A 99 -10.76 17.84 -5.38
C ARG A 99 -10.48 19.20 -6.03
N HIS A 100 -9.20 19.52 -6.23
CA HIS A 100 -8.76 20.76 -6.90
C HIS A 100 -8.72 20.64 -8.42
N PHE A 101 -9.15 19.50 -8.96
CA PHE A 101 -9.15 19.26 -10.39
C PHE A 101 -10.14 20.22 -11.06
N PRO A 102 -9.74 20.95 -12.12
CA PRO A 102 -10.66 21.75 -12.92
C PRO A 102 -11.52 20.79 -13.74
N TRP A 103 -12.54 20.26 -13.09
CA TRP A 103 -13.63 19.59 -13.75
C TRP A 103 -14.20 20.54 -14.80
N ASP A 104 -14.53 20.05 -15.99
CA ASP A 104 -15.26 20.83 -16.99
C ASP A 104 -16.73 20.99 -16.52
N ILE A 105 -16.91 21.73 -15.43
CA ILE A 105 -18.19 22.09 -14.80
C ILE A 105 -18.84 23.29 -15.49
N GLN A 106 -18.28 23.74 -16.63
CA GLN A 106 -18.83 24.84 -17.39
C GLN A 106 -20.17 24.48 -18.05
N LYS A 107 -20.49 23.19 -18.17
CA LYS A 107 -21.82 22.73 -18.57
C LYS A 107 -22.80 22.86 -17.41
N ARG A 108 -23.74 23.80 -17.57
CA ARG A 108 -24.88 23.98 -16.68
C ARG A 108 -26.17 23.50 -17.34
N ASP A 109 -27.08 22.94 -16.55
CA ASP A 109 -28.43 22.61 -17.02
C ASP A 109 -29.20 23.91 -17.31
N GLY A 110 -30.37 23.80 -17.94
CA GLY A 110 -31.25 24.95 -18.18
C GLY A 110 -31.73 25.66 -16.91
N LYS A 111 -31.39 25.16 -15.71
CA LYS A 111 -31.66 25.73 -14.39
C LYS A 111 -30.40 26.26 -13.71
N GLY A 112 -29.27 26.36 -14.43
CA GLY A 112 -28.01 26.92 -13.94
C GLY A 112 -27.23 26.02 -12.99
N ARG A 113 -27.67 24.77 -12.77
CA ARG A 113 -27.00 23.78 -11.93
C ARG A 113 -25.87 23.13 -12.73
N VAL A 114 -24.76 22.85 -12.07
CA VAL A 114 -23.65 22.09 -12.67
C VAL A 114 -24.22 20.74 -13.11
N ILE A 115 -24.08 20.40 -14.40
CA ILE A 115 -24.44 19.07 -14.88
C ILE A 115 -23.35 18.15 -14.36
N TYR A 116 -23.63 17.48 -13.24
CA TYR A 116 -22.81 16.35 -12.83
C TYR A 116 -22.81 15.32 -13.96
N PRO A 117 -21.65 14.75 -14.28
CA PRO A 117 -21.50 13.89 -15.44
C PRO A 117 -22.11 12.51 -15.17
N GLU A 118 -23.43 12.42 -15.04
CA GLU A 118 -24.16 11.16 -15.20
C GLU A 118 -24.24 10.79 -16.69
N ASN A 119 -24.19 11.79 -17.60
CA ASN A 119 -24.39 11.62 -19.05
C ASN A 119 -23.40 12.38 -19.95
N THR A 120 -22.40 13.05 -19.38
CA THR A 120 -21.22 13.40 -20.19
C THR A 120 -20.45 12.10 -20.30
N GLU A 121 -20.11 11.66 -21.50
CA GLU A 121 -19.07 10.65 -21.71
C GLU A 121 -17.80 11.18 -21.07
N LEU A 122 -17.66 11.01 -19.75
CA LEU A 122 -16.38 10.95 -19.09
C LEU A 122 -15.69 9.86 -19.87
N LEU A 123 -14.79 10.27 -20.77
CA LEU A 123 -13.90 9.34 -21.42
C LEU A 123 -13.06 8.80 -20.28
N TRP A 124 -13.56 7.73 -19.65
CA TRP A 124 -12.88 6.98 -18.60
C TRP A 124 -11.41 6.75 -18.97
N PRO A 125 -11.06 6.47 -20.24
CA PRO A 125 -9.66 6.43 -20.66
C PRO A 125 -8.87 7.72 -20.36
N LYS A 126 -9.44 8.91 -20.59
CA LYS A 126 -8.77 10.21 -20.30
C LYS A 126 -8.68 10.53 -18.82
N ILE A 127 -9.62 10.01 -18.01
CA ILE A 127 -9.60 10.17 -16.55
C ILE A 127 -8.62 9.18 -15.95
N ASP A 128 -8.60 7.94 -16.42
CA ASP A 128 -7.67 6.90 -16.00
C ASP A 128 -6.23 7.30 -16.38
N ASP A 129 -5.98 7.70 -17.63
CA ASP A 129 -4.67 8.23 -18.09
C ASP A 129 -4.16 9.42 -17.26
N ARG A 130 -5.07 10.19 -16.64
CA ARG A 130 -4.72 11.36 -15.82
C ARG A 130 -4.64 11.02 -14.35
N LEU A 131 -5.44 10.09 -13.84
CA LEU A 131 -5.28 9.52 -12.50
C LEU A 131 -3.98 8.73 -12.41
N ASP A 132 -3.58 8.04 -13.47
CA ASP A 132 -2.27 7.39 -13.58
C ASP A 132 -1.17 8.43 -13.46
N ARG A 133 -1.27 9.55 -14.17
CA ARG A 133 -0.34 10.68 -14.01
C ARG A 133 -0.34 11.27 -12.60
N LEU A 134 -1.51 11.48 -11.99
CA LEU A 134 -1.60 11.99 -10.63
C LEU A 134 -1.04 11.01 -9.60
N THR A 135 -1.18 9.70 -9.84
CA THR A 135 -0.60 8.63 -9.03
C THR A 135 0.92 8.64 -9.15
N MET A 136 1.44 8.73 -10.38
CA MET A 136 2.88 8.88 -10.64
C MET A 136 3.46 10.15 -9.97
N ASP A 137 2.76 11.28 -10.08
CA ASP A 137 3.18 12.56 -9.49
C ASP A 137 3.06 12.57 -7.96
N ALA A 138 2.28 11.65 -7.36
CA ALA A 138 2.09 11.56 -5.90
C ALA A 138 3.27 10.85 -5.20
N GLY A 139 4.21 10.32 -5.97
CA GLY A 139 5.43 9.68 -5.49
C GLY A 139 5.52 8.22 -5.95
N GLU A 140 6.76 7.72 -6.02
CA GLU A 140 7.10 6.33 -6.32
C GLU A 140 6.71 5.40 -5.16
N ILE A 141 5.42 5.16 -4.97
CA ILE A 141 4.98 4.01 -4.19
C ILE A 141 4.56 2.95 -5.20
N ASP A 142 5.23 1.81 -5.13
CA ASP A 142 5.01 0.59 -5.92
C ASP A 142 3.70 -0.13 -5.52
N MET A 143 2.67 0.64 -5.08
CA MET A 143 1.32 0.16 -4.80
C MET A 143 0.37 0.79 -5.80
N GLU A 144 -0.21 -0.07 -6.63
CA GLU A 144 -1.21 0.31 -7.61
C GLU A 144 -2.53 0.55 -6.89
N VAL A 145 -3.00 1.81 -6.87
CA VAL A 145 -4.37 2.12 -6.45
C VAL A 145 -5.31 1.43 -7.45
N THR A 146 -6.19 0.56 -6.97
CA THR A 146 -7.04 -0.23 -7.85
C THR A 146 -8.00 0.66 -8.63
N VAL A 147 -8.45 0.19 -9.80
CA VAL A 147 -9.46 0.89 -10.62
C VAL A 147 -10.74 1.21 -9.82
N LYS A 148 -11.09 0.35 -8.85
CA LYS A 148 -12.25 0.58 -7.98
C LYS A 148 -12.01 1.78 -7.06
N GLU A 149 -10.87 1.83 -6.38
CA GLU A 149 -10.52 2.93 -5.49
C GLU A 149 -10.39 4.25 -6.25
N LYS A 150 -9.77 4.24 -7.44
CA LYS A 150 -9.74 5.39 -8.35
C LYS A 150 -11.14 5.95 -8.65
N LYS A 151 -12.11 5.07 -8.94
CA LYS A 151 -13.51 5.45 -9.19
C LYS A 151 -14.19 6.02 -7.96
N GLU A 152 -14.03 5.38 -6.80
CA GLU A 152 -14.57 5.87 -5.53
C GLU A 152 -14.01 7.24 -5.17
N MET A 153 -12.72 7.49 -5.39
CA MET A 153 -12.07 8.78 -5.13
C MET A 153 -12.61 9.90 -6.03
N VAL A 154 -12.86 9.60 -7.31
CA VAL A 154 -13.51 10.54 -8.24
C VAL A 154 -14.94 10.85 -7.82
N ILE A 155 -15.72 9.82 -7.49
CA ILE A 155 -17.10 10.00 -7.02
C ILE A 155 -17.11 10.85 -5.74
N GLN A 156 -16.31 10.48 -4.74
CA GLN A 156 -16.22 11.21 -3.46
C GLN A 156 -15.78 12.66 -3.64
N ALA A 157 -14.88 12.97 -4.57
CA ALA A 157 -14.47 14.35 -4.83
C ALA A 157 -15.52 15.17 -5.58
N LEU A 158 -16.41 14.51 -6.35
CA LEU A 158 -17.49 15.14 -7.10
C LEU A 158 -18.75 15.33 -6.27
N THR A 159 -19.00 14.48 -5.26
CA THR A 159 -20.03 14.75 -4.24
C THR A 159 -19.50 15.76 -3.22
N PRO A 160 -20.12 16.95 -3.07
CA PRO A 160 -19.81 17.80 -1.92
C PRO A 160 -20.20 17.06 -0.63
N ASP A 161 -19.41 17.20 0.43
CA ASP A 161 -19.84 16.81 1.78
C ASP A 161 -21.22 17.44 2.02
N GLN A 162 -22.25 16.62 2.26
CA GLN A 162 -23.61 17.07 2.58
C GLN A 162 -23.67 17.69 3.98
#